data_AF-A0A2N6T176-F1
#
_entry.id   AF-A0A2N6T176-F1
#
_cell.length_a   1.000
_cell.length_b   1.000
_cell.length_c   1.000
_cell.angle_alpha   90.00
_cell.angle_beta   90.00
_cell.angle_gamma   90.00
#
_symmetry.space_group_name_H-M   'P 1'
#
loop_
_entity.id
_entity.type
_entity.pdbx_description
1 polymer ?
#
loop_
_entity_poly.entity_id
_entity_poly.type
_entity_poly.pdbx_seq_one_letter_code
_entity_poly.pdbx_strand_id
1 'polypeptide(L)'
;ERKRVEDADLPAGSMVWADGIGNLISLRCGVDAPAGYADTEEQLTQINDIVWFSEPSLSSGDVGTWYAMGRERFVAVHLPVGEASGVLPALSEIISANLKNISPSEQ
;
A
#
# COMPACT_ATOMS: atom_id res chain seq x y z
N GLU A 1 0.74 5.74 19.73
CA GLU A 1 1.68 6.37 18.78
C GLU A 1 2.55 5.27 18.19
N ARG A 2 2.80 5.30 16.87
CA ARG A 2 3.72 4.37 16.20
C ARG A 2 5.10 4.99 16.05
N LYS A 3 6.14 4.19 16.25
CA LYS A 3 7.54 4.59 16.03
C LYS A 3 8.08 3.88 14.80
N ARG A 4 8.92 4.59 14.05
CA ARG A 4 9.64 3.99 12.93
C ARG A 4 10.61 2.95 13.48
N VAL A 5 10.64 1.78 12.86
CA VAL A 5 11.63 0.75 13.10
C VAL A 5 12.87 1.09 12.30
N GLU A 6 14.00 1.22 12.98
CA GLU A 6 15.31 1.41 12.37
C GLU A 6 16.02 0.07 12.34
N ASP A 7 15.93 -0.63 11.20
CA ASP A 7 16.54 -1.93 10.98
C ASP A 7 17.25 -1.92 9.62
N ALA A 8 18.55 -2.23 9.65
CA ALA A 8 19.43 -2.18 8.48
C ALA A 8 19.21 -3.35 7.51
N ASP A 9 18.55 -4.42 7.95
CA ASP A 9 18.23 -5.60 7.15
C ASP A 9 16.90 -5.47 6.39
N LEU A 10 16.21 -4.34 6.52
CA LEU A 10 15.00 -4.07 5.73
C LEU A 10 15.33 -4.03 4.23
N PRO A 11 14.48 -4.62 3.37
CA PRO A 11 14.63 -4.49 1.92
C PRO A 11 14.70 -3.02 1.48
N ALA A 12 15.42 -2.76 0.39
CA ALA A 12 15.49 -1.42 -0.19
C ALA A 12 14.08 -0.89 -0.49
N GLY A 13 13.85 0.38 -0.15
CA GLY A 13 12.55 1.03 -0.33
C GLY A 13 11.48 0.62 0.69
N SER A 14 11.84 -0.14 1.74
CA SER A 14 10.95 -0.48 2.83
C SER A 14 11.02 0.51 4.00
N MET A 15 9.87 0.76 4.60
CA MET A 15 9.74 1.42 5.90
C MET A 15 8.73 0.66 6.76
N VAL A 16 8.99 0.57 8.05
CA VAL A 16 8.12 -0.10 9.02
C VAL A 16 7.90 0.81 10.21
N TRP A 17 6.66 0.85 10.70
CA TRP A 17 6.28 1.52 11.93
C TRP A 17 5.54 0.55 12.83
N ALA A 18 5.93 0.49 14.10
CA ALA A 18 5.31 -0.38 15.10
C ALA A 18 4.73 0.46 16.25
N ASP A 19 3.60 0.03 16.80
CA ASP A 19 3.09 0.56 18.06
C ASP A 19 3.68 -0.19 19.28
N GLY A 20 3.31 0.25 20.48
CA GLY A 20 3.80 -0.36 21.73
C GLY A 20 3.20 -1.73 22.07
N ILE A 21 2.25 -2.24 21.27
CA ILE A 21 1.58 -3.53 21.49
C ILE A 21 1.83 -4.53 20.36
N GLY A 22 2.64 -4.17 19.36
CA GLY A 22 3.12 -5.06 18.30
C GLY A 22 2.39 -4.96 16.97
N ASN A 23 1.42 -4.04 16.79
CA ASN A 23 0.82 -3.83 15.48
C ASN A 23 1.78 -3.04 14.60
N LEU A 24 2.00 -3.56 13.40
CA LEU A 24 2.91 -3.00 12.43
C LEU A 24 2.16 -2.46 11.21
N ILE A 25 2.67 -1.35 10.69
CA ILE A 25 2.41 -0.86 9.35
C ILE A 25 3.73 -0.92 8.61
N SER A 26 3.76 -1.58 7.46
CA SER A 26 4.92 -1.57 6.58
C SER A 26 4.54 -1.03 5.20
N LEU A 27 5.50 -0.35 4.58
CA LEU A 27 5.41 0.16 3.22
C LEU A 27 6.64 -0.31 2.46
N ARG A 28 6.46 -0.72 1.21
CA ARG A 28 7.56 -1.00 0.29
C ARG A 28 7.28 -0.37 -1.08
N CYS A 29 8.13 0.57 -1.47
CA CYS A 29 8.07 1.21 -2.79
C CYS A 29 8.91 0.41 -3.81
N GLY A 30 8.42 0.30 -5.04
CA GLY A 30 9.13 -0.40 -6.13
C GLY A 30 9.00 -1.90 -6.08
N VAL A 31 7.83 -2.40 -5.64
CA VAL A 31 7.49 -3.82 -5.76
C VAL A 31 7.07 -4.15 -7.21
N ASP A 32 7.15 -5.43 -7.56
CA ASP A 32 6.59 -5.94 -8.81
C ASP A 32 5.05 -5.84 -8.82
N ALA A 33 4.45 -6.04 -9.99
CA ALA A 33 3.00 -6.07 -10.12
C ALA A 33 2.39 -7.16 -9.18
N PRO A 34 1.33 -6.84 -8.42
CA PRO A 34 0.72 -7.80 -7.52
C PRO A 34 0.20 -9.03 -8.28
N ALA A 35 0.47 -10.22 -7.74
CA ALA A 35 -0.07 -11.46 -8.29
C ALA A 35 -1.60 -11.44 -8.21
N GLY A 36 -2.27 -11.86 -9.29
CA GLY A 36 -3.73 -11.89 -9.38
C GLY A 36 -4.40 -10.58 -9.81
N TYR A 37 -3.67 -9.46 -9.93
CA TYR A 37 -4.26 -8.21 -10.44
C TYR A 37 -4.81 -8.36 -11.87
N ALA A 38 -4.17 -9.17 -12.71
CA ALA A 38 -4.67 -9.46 -14.06
C ALA A 38 -6.01 -10.22 -14.07
N ASP A 39 -6.40 -10.82 -12.94
CA ASP A 39 -7.50 -11.78 -12.85
C ASP A 39 -8.69 -11.26 -12.04
N THR A 40 -8.58 -10.11 -11.34
CA THR A 40 -9.62 -9.62 -10.41
C THR A 40 -9.84 -8.10 -10.40
N GLU A 41 -10.89 -7.63 -11.07
CA GLU A 41 -11.32 -6.22 -11.03
C GLU A 41 -12.08 -5.85 -9.75
N GLU A 42 -12.68 -6.82 -9.05
CA GLU A 42 -13.53 -6.60 -7.86
C GLU A 42 -12.76 -6.14 -6.61
N GLN A 43 -11.43 -6.13 -6.66
CA GLN A 43 -10.54 -5.78 -5.55
C GLN A 43 -9.91 -4.40 -5.69
N LEU A 44 -10.46 -3.59 -6.60
CA LEU A 44 -9.99 -2.24 -6.87
C LEU A 44 -10.83 -1.23 -6.12
N THR A 45 -10.16 -0.39 -5.34
CA THR A 45 -10.78 0.77 -4.67
C THR A 45 -10.01 2.02 -5.06
N GLN A 46 -10.71 3.00 -5.65
CA GLN A 46 -10.11 4.30 -5.91
C GLN A 46 -10.19 5.18 -4.66
N ILE A 47 -9.06 5.73 -4.25
CA ILE A 47 -8.95 6.71 -3.16
C ILE A 47 -8.13 7.87 -3.72
N ASN A 48 -8.76 9.02 -3.85
CA ASN A 48 -8.23 10.18 -4.57
C ASN A 48 -7.76 9.77 -5.98
N ASP A 49 -6.52 10.11 -6.35
CA ASP A 49 -5.94 9.77 -7.65
C ASP A 49 -5.21 8.41 -7.69
N ILE A 50 -5.36 7.59 -6.64
CA ILE A 50 -4.71 6.28 -6.52
C ILE A 50 -5.75 5.17 -6.58
N VAL A 51 -5.53 4.22 -7.49
CA VAL A 51 -6.24 2.95 -7.50
C VAL A 51 -5.50 1.98 -6.59
N TRP A 52 -6.17 1.53 -5.54
CA TRP A 52 -5.66 0.53 -4.62
C TRP A 52 -6.20 -0.84 -4.99
N PHE A 53 -5.29 -1.77 -5.28
CA PHE A 53 -5.61 -3.18 -5.35
C PHE A 53 -5.40 -3.82 -3.98
N SER A 54 -6.39 -4.56 -3.49
CA SER A 54 -6.35 -5.22 -2.19
C SER A 54 -6.21 -6.73 -2.39
N GLU A 55 -5.28 -7.38 -1.68
CA GLU A 55 -4.99 -8.81 -1.88
C GLU A 55 -6.24 -9.72 -1.76
N PRO A 56 -6.43 -10.73 -2.63
CA PRO A 56 -7.65 -11.54 -2.65
C PRO A 56 -7.98 -12.27 -1.34
N SER A 57 -6.96 -12.57 -0.53
CA SER A 57 -7.07 -13.31 0.73
C SER A 57 -7.42 -12.44 1.94
N LEU A 58 -7.72 -11.15 1.74
CA LEU A 58 -8.15 -10.21 2.81
C LEU A 58 -9.38 -10.67 3.61
N SER A 59 -10.05 -11.74 3.19
CA SER A 59 -11.26 -12.29 3.83
C SER A 59 -11.04 -12.98 5.19
N SER A 60 -9.81 -13.13 5.68
CA SER A 60 -9.52 -13.99 6.84
C SER A 60 -8.56 -13.46 7.92
N GLY A 61 -8.06 -12.23 7.83
CA GLY A 61 -7.03 -11.70 8.75
C GLY A 61 -7.31 -10.31 9.30
N ASP A 62 -6.70 -9.99 10.46
CA ASP A 62 -6.69 -8.65 11.07
C ASP A 62 -5.78 -7.67 10.31
N VAL A 63 -4.88 -8.18 9.47
CA VAL A 63 -3.93 -7.43 8.65
C VAL A 63 -4.08 -7.78 7.17
N GLY A 64 -3.73 -6.83 6.31
CA GLY A 64 -3.92 -6.93 4.88
C GLY A 64 -2.84 -6.20 4.11
N THR A 65 -2.72 -6.50 2.80
CA THR A 65 -1.83 -5.78 1.89
C THR A 65 -2.63 -5.07 0.80
N TRP A 66 -2.32 -3.80 0.60
CA TRP A 66 -2.84 -2.98 -0.48
C TRP A 66 -1.69 -2.51 -1.36
N TYR A 67 -1.95 -2.45 -2.66
CA TYR A 67 -1.00 -2.06 -3.68
C TYR A 67 -1.52 -0.79 -4.36
N ALA A 68 -0.77 0.30 -4.23
CA ALA A 68 -1.04 1.52 -4.98
C ALA A 68 -0.58 1.33 -6.42
N MET A 69 -1.52 1.51 -7.35
CA MET A 69 -1.31 1.33 -8.78
C MET A 69 -1.42 2.64 -9.54
N GLY A 70 -1.20 2.58 -10.86
CA GLY A 70 -1.31 3.75 -11.74
C GLY A 70 -0.19 4.77 -11.53
N ARG A 71 0.95 4.33 -11.03
CA ARG A 71 2.15 5.15 -10.80
C ARG A 71 3.37 4.48 -11.40
N GLU A 72 4.43 5.25 -11.64
CA GLU A 72 5.67 4.75 -12.25
C GLU A 72 6.34 3.60 -11.47
N ARG A 73 5.97 3.42 -10.21
CA ARG A 73 6.28 2.25 -9.38
C ARG A 73 5.08 1.87 -8.52
N PHE A 74 4.88 0.57 -8.31
CA PHE A 74 3.90 0.07 -7.34
C PHE A 74 4.41 0.27 -5.92
N VAL A 75 3.49 0.56 -5.00
CA VAL A 75 3.77 0.67 -3.57
C VAL A 75 2.89 -0.31 -2.82
N ALA A 76 3.50 -1.29 -2.15
CA ALA A 76 2.78 -2.20 -1.25
C ALA A 76 2.72 -1.61 0.15
N VAL A 77 1.57 -1.70 0.78
CA VAL A 77 1.34 -1.28 2.16
C VAL A 77 0.67 -2.42 2.90
N HIS A 78 1.29 -2.88 3.98
CA HIS A 78 0.74 -3.89 4.86
C HIS A 78 0.36 -3.26 6.19
N LEU A 79 -0.89 -3.45 6.61
CA LEU A 79 -1.45 -2.79 7.79
C LEU A 79 -2.69 -3.49 8.33
N PRO A 80 -3.12 -3.20 9.57
CA PRO A 80 -4.39 -3.68 10.09
C PRO A 80 -5.58 -3.22 9.24
N VAL A 81 -6.49 -4.13 8.90
CA VAL A 81 -7.65 -3.87 8.04
C VAL A 81 -8.53 -2.76 8.63
N GLY A 82 -8.75 -2.77 9.94
CA GLY A 82 -9.52 -1.76 10.65
C GLY A 82 -8.92 -0.35 10.61
N GLU A 83 -7.64 -0.21 10.24
CA GLU A 83 -6.95 1.07 10.14
C GLU A 83 -6.78 1.57 8.70
N ALA A 84 -7.06 0.72 7.71
CA ALA A 84 -6.83 1.04 6.31
C ALA A 84 -7.56 2.31 5.85
N SER A 85 -8.81 2.50 6.27
CA SER A 85 -9.60 3.69 5.94
C SER A 85 -9.02 5.01 6.48
N GLY A 86 -8.24 4.97 7.57
CA GLY A 86 -7.57 6.14 8.13
C GLY A 86 -6.18 6.39 7.55
N VAL A 87 -5.51 5.35 7.04
CA VAL A 87 -4.12 5.43 6.57
C VAL A 87 -4.04 5.61 5.05
N LEU A 88 -4.85 4.87 4.27
CA LEU A 88 -4.77 4.87 2.81
C LEU A 88 -5.01 6.23 2.17
N PRO A 89 -5.93 7.11 2.64
CA PRO A 89 -6.09 8.45 2.07
C PRO A 89 -4.82 9.30 2.23
N ALA A 90 -4.19 9.28 3.40
CA ALA A 90 -2.96 10.03 3.64
C ALA A 90 -1.79 9.51 2.78
N LEU A 91 -1.68 8.19 2.62
CA LEU A 91 -0.70 7.60 1.71
C LEU A 91 -1.00 7.92 0.25
N SER A 92 -2.28 8.02 -0.13
CA SER A 92 -2.67 8.37 -1.50
C SER A 92 -2.15 9.75 -1.89
N GLU A 93 -2.30 10.73 -1.00
CA GLU A 93 -1.76 12.09 -1.19
C GLU A 93 -0.23 12.07 -1.32
N ILE A 94 0.46 11.37 -0.42
CA ILE A 94 1.93 11.29 -0.43
C ILE A 94 2.43 10.62 -1.71
N ILE A 95 1.80 9.52 -2.11
CA ILE A 95 2.18 8.78 -3.32
C ILE A 95 1.92 9.65 -4.56
N SER A 96 0.77 10.31 -4.65
CA SER A 96 0.43 11.18 -5.78
C SER A 96 1.40 12.37 -5.89
N ALA A 97 1.83 12.93 -4.76
CA ALA A 97 2.78 14.05 -4.74
C ALA A 97 4.22 13.67 -5.12
N ASN A 98 4.59 12.38 -5.02
CA ASN A 98 5.99 11.95 -5.16
C ASN A 98 6.24 11.00 -6.33
N LEU A 99 5.21 10.30 -6.84
CA LEU A 99 5.33 9.37 -7.95
C LEU A 99 4.55 9.86 -9.16
N LYS A 100 5.18 9.81 -10.33
CA LYS A 100 4.53 10.20 -11.58
C LYS A 100 3.34 9.29 -11.90
N ASN A 101 2.21 9.90 -12.27
CA ASN A 101 1.08 9.17 -12.85
C ASN A 101 1.44 8.68 -14.26
N ILE A 102 1.25 7.38 -14.49
CA ILE A 102 1.48 6.74 -15.80
C ILE A 102 0.22 6.04 -16.32
N SER A 103 -0.92 6.27 -15.67
CA SER A 103 -2.19 5.67 -16.06
C SER A 103 -2.60 6.18 -17.44
N PRO A 104 -3.05 5.29 -18.35
CA PRO A 104 -3.38 5.67 -19.73
C PRO A 104 -4.57 6.61 -19.85
N SER A 105 -5.35 6.80 -18.78
CA SER A 105 -6.56 7.64 -18.73
C SER A 105 -6.30 9.14 -18.90
N GLU A 106 -5.04 9.60 -18.82
CA GLU A 106 -4.65 11.01 -18.92
C GLU A 106 -3.98 11.38 -20.27
N GLN A 107 -4.05 10.53 -21.30
CA GLN A 107 -3.64 10.88 -22.67
C GLN A 107 -4.81 11.33 -23.54
#